data_AF-A0A7J3MVB0-F1
#
_entry.id   AF-A0A7J3MVB0-F1
#
_cell.length_a   1.000
_cell.length_b   1.000
_cell.length_c   1.000
_cell.angle_alpha   90.00
_cell.angle_beta   90.00
_cell.angle_gamma   90.00
#
_symmetry.space_group_name_H-M   'P 1'
#
loop_
_entity.id
_entity.type
_entity.pdbx_description
1 polymer ?
#
loop_
_entity_poly.entity_id
_entity_poly.type
_entity_poly.pdbx_seq_one_letter_code
_entity_poly.pdbx_strand_id
1 'polypeptide(L)'
;MILKIKVDIAVVRRRLNRFVVKADYFGKSLRLYLRNTGRLSDLLQPGSAALFIRDKGPRTDGLLVGIAIDDKRAAILDTGLQTVIFEESWRRGLIPWLEGWRIAKREYRYYDSRIDYLIVKDEAKGLLEVKSAVYHLGDYYCMYPDTISIRGRRHIERLIQARRRNYHAFLVFIAAHPSCRYFRPCREADPVIGEILRKARDSGVNIYSVKMYLTIDGEAILDSSSIPVLI
;
A
#
# COMPACT_ATOMS: atom_id res chain seq x y z
N MET A 1 -4.72 -9.70 -14.58
CA MET A 1 -3.35 -9.87 -14.06
C MET A 1 -2.47 -8.70 -14.51
N ILE A 2 -1.63 -8.18 -13.61
CA ILE A 2 -0.67 -7.08 -13.89
C ILE A 2 0.73 -7.64 -14.14
N LEU A 3 1.22 -8.48 -13.24
CA LEU A 3 2.52 -9.15 -13.35
C LEU A 3 2.49 -10.48 -12.60
N LYS A 4 3.47 -11.35 -12.88
CA LYS A 4 3.66 -12.62 -12.17
C LYS A 4 5.02 -12.63 -11.50
N ILE A 5 5.04 -12.97 -10.21
CA ILE A 5 6.26 -13.13 -9.41
C ILE A 5 6.39 -14.58 -8.97
N LYS A 6 7.63 -15.08 -8.93
CA LYS A 6 7.92 -16.40 -8.38
C LYS A 6 7.97 -16.29 -6.85
N VAL A 7 7.05 -16.96 -6.17
CA VAL A 7 6.96 -16.99 -4.71
C VAL A 7 7.05 -18.41 -4.18
N ASP A 8 7.63 -18.54 -3.00
CA ASP A 8 7.53 -19.71 -2.15
C ASP A 8 6.67 -19.37 -0.92
N ILE A 9 6.20 -20.41 -0.21
CA ILE A 9 5.38 -20.26 0.99
C ILE A 9 6.15 -20.81 2.19
N ALA A 10 6.24 -20.02 3.26
CA ALA A 10 6.78 -20.41 4.55
C ALA A 10 5.73 -20.14 5.65
N VAL A 11 5.89 -20.75 6.83
CA VAL A 11 5.00 -20.53 7.96
C VAL A 11 5.59 -19.48 8.89
N VAL A 12 4.87 -18.40 9.15
CA VAL A 12 5.30 -17.34 10.08
C VAL A 12 5.46 -17.93 11.47
N ARG A 13 6.59 -17.65 12.12
CA ARG A 13 6.82 -18.00 13.53
C ARG A 13 6.65 -16.79 14.43
N ARG A 14 7.29 -15.66 14.08
CA ARG A 14 7.15 -14.38 14.76
C ARG A 14 7.78 -13.24 13.98
N ARG A 15 7.28 -12.03 14.17
CA ARG A 15 7.96 -10.81 13.73
C ARG A 15 9.06 -10.43 14.72
N LEU A 16 10.32 -10.40 14.26
CA LEU A 16 11.47 -10.11 15.14
C LEU A 16 11.61 -8.60 15.40
N ASN A 17 11.35 -7.79 14.38
CA ASN A 17 11.36 -6.33 14.46
C ASN A 17 10.55 -5.75 13.28
N ARG A 18 10.56 -4.43 13.12
CA ARG A 18 9.83 -3.72 12.06
C ARG A 18 10.11 -4.27 10.64
N PHE A 19 11.31 -4.79 10.40
CA PHE A 19 11.79 -5.13 9.07
C PHE A 19 12.08 -6.62 8.86
N VAL A 20 12.03 -7.45 9.91
CA VAL A 20 12.42 -8.86 9.81
C VAL A 20 11.38 -9.77 10.45
N VAL A 21 10.96 -10.78 9.69
CA VAL A 21 10.05 -11.84 10.12
C VAL A 21 10.80 -13.17 10.13
N LYS A 22 10.67 -13.93 11.22
CA LYS A 22 11.16 -15.31 11.29
C LYS A 22 10.07 -16.24 10.77
N ALA A 23 10.41 -17.10 9.82
CA ALA A 23 9.49 -18.08 9.24
C ALA A 23 10.15 -19.47 9.17
N ASP A 24 9.33 -20.49 9.01
CA ASP A 24 9.73 -21.89 8.83
C ASP A 24 9.43 -22.33 7.40
N TYR A 25 10.45 -22.83 6.73
CA TYR A 25 10.36 -23.34 5.38
C TYR A 25 10.88 -24.77 5.37
N PHE A 26 9.97 -25.73 5.41
CA PHE A 26 10.28 -27.17 5.48
C PHE A 26 11.27 -27.50 6.61
N GLY A 27 11.03 -26.97 7.82
CA GLY A 27 11.89 -27.18 8.99
C GLY A 27 13.13 -26.29 9.04
N LYS A 28 13.44 -25.55 7.96
CA LYS A 28 14.51 -24.55 7.95
C LYS A 28 14.00 -23.21 8.45
N SER A 29 14.67 -22.66 9.46
CA SER A 29 14.40 -21.30 9.95
C SER A 29 14.93 -20.25 8.95
N LEU A 30 14.03 -19.45 8.38
CA LEU A 30 14.35 -18.31 7.52
C LEU A 30 14.15 -16.96 8.23
N ARG A 31 14.89 -15.94 7.76
CA ARG A 31 14.71 -14.53 8.09
C ARG A 31 14.25 -13.79 6.84
N LEU A 32 13.00 -13.38 6.80
CA LEU A 32 12.40 -12.67 5.67
C LEU A 32 12.40 -11.15 5.93
N TYR A 33 12.86 -10.38 4.95
CA TYR A 33 12.77 -8.92 4.98
C TYR A 33 11.33 -8.46 4.71
N LEU A 34 10.88 -7.43 5.39
CA LEU A 34 9.54 -6.84 5.23
C LEU A 34 9.67 -5.34 4.92
N ARG A 35 9.32 -4.94 3.70
CA ARG A 35 9.22 -3.51 3.33
C ARG A 35 7.84 -2.98 3.66
N ASN A 36 7.51 -2.94 4.95
CA ASN A 36 6.31 -2.29 5.45
C ASN A 36 6.51 -1.91 6.92
N THR A 37 6.30 -0.63 7.23
CA THR A 37 6.54 -0.10 8.58
C THR A 37 5.34 -0.22 9.51
N GLY A 38 4.17 -0.61 8.99
CA GLY A 38 2.97 -0.87 9.78
C GLY A 38 3.14 -2.02 10.76
N ARG A 39 2.25 -2.09 11.74
CA ARG A 39 2.17 -3.17 12.75
C ARG A 39 1.73 -4.50 12.15
N LEU A 40 0.82 -4.49 11.17
CA LEU A 40 0.32 -5.67 10.45
C LEU A 40 -0.13 -6.81 11.38
N SER A 41 -0.62 -6.47 12.58
CA SER A 41 -0.95 -7.45 13.62
C SER A 41 -2.24 -8.20 13.33
N ASP A 42 -3.03 -7.78 12.36
CA ASP A 42 -4.18 -8.53 11.82
C ASP A 42 -3.74 -9.66 10.88
N LEU A 43 -2.65 -9.47 10.13
CA LEU A 43 -2.22 -10.39 9.06
C LEU A 43 -1.00 -11.24 9.43
N LEU A 44 -0.04 -10.65 10.12
CA LEU A 44 1.28 -11.24 10.35
C LEU A 44 1.36 -11.95 11.71
N GLN A 45 0.53 -12.98 11.87
CA GLN A 45 0.43 -13.80 13.08
C GLN A 45 1.29 -15.08 12.99
N PRO A 46 1.72 -15.66 14.13
CA PRO A 46 2.28 -17.00 14.14
C PRO A 46 1.31 -18.00 13.49
N GLY A 47 1.81 -18.84 12.58
CA GLY A 47 1.02 -19.78 11.81
C GLY A 47 0.54 -19.26 10.44
N SER A 48 0.57 -17.94 10.19
CA SER A 48 0.20 -17.39 8.88
C SER A 48 1.11 -17.93 7.77
N ALA A 49 0.52 -18.23 6.60
CA ALA A 49 1.28 -18.63 5.42
C ALA A 49 1.86 -17.39 4.71
N ALA A 50 3.18 -17.23 4.82
CA ALA A 50 3.97 -16.14 4.27
C ALA A 50 4.44 -16.46 2.85
N LEU A 51 3.99 -15.67 1.88
CA LEU A 51 4.49 -15.69 0.51
C LEU A 51 5.75 -14.84 0.44
N PHE A 52 6.85 -15.42 -0.05
CA PHE A 52 8.12 -14.73 -0.12
C PHE A 52 8.84 -14.99 -1.45
N ILE A 53 9.62 -14.00 -1.89
CA ILE A 53 10.52 -14.12 -3.02
C ILE A 53 11.89 -14.55 -2.48
N ARG A 54 12.51 -15.55 -3.12
CA ARG A 54 13.91 -15.90 -2.86
C ARG A 54 14.79 -14.75 -3.31
N ASP A 55 15.33 -14.02 -2.35
CA ASP A 55 16.25 -12.92 -2.57
C ASP A 55 17.22 -12.87 -1.38
N LYS A 56 18.36 -13.52 -1.55
CA LYS A 56 19.33 -13.70 -0.47
C LYS A 56 20.14 -12.41 -0.31
N GLY A 57 19.71 -11.57 0.62
CA GLY A 57 20.47 -10.40 1.05
C GLY A 57 21.54 -10.75 2.09
N PRO A 58 22.35 -9.76 2.54
CA PRO A 58 23.42 -10.00 3.50
C PRO A 58 22.95 -10.54 4.87
N ARG A 59 21.68 -10.26 5.25
CA ARG A 59 21.12 -10.57 6.57
C ARG A 59 19.75 -11.26 6.54
N THR A 60 19.22 -11.54 5.36
CA THR A 60 17.88 -12.09 5.14
C THR A 60 17.89 -13.11 4.00
N ASP A 61 17.08 -14.15 4.14
CA ASP A 61 16.98 -15.27 3.21
C ASP A 61 16.01 -15.02 2.04
N GLY A 62 15.16 -14.00 2.17
CA GLY A 62 14.18 -13.62 1.16
C GLY A 62 13.38 -12.38 1.53
N LEU A 63 12.50 -11.97 0.62
CA LEU A 63 11.59 -10.85 0.79
C LEU A 63 10.17 -11.35 1.02
N LEU A 64 9.58 -11.04 2.18
CA LEU A 64 8.17 -11.28 2.47
C LEU A 64 7.31 -10.32 1.64
N VAL A 65 6.50 -10.87 0.72
CA VAL A 65 5.65 -10.07 -0.17
C VAL A 65 4.18 -10.08 0.22
N GLY A 66 3.70 -11.17 0.82
CA GLY A 66 2.29 -11.29 1.18
C GLY A 66 2.01 -12.35 2.23
N ILE A 67 0.76 -12.37 2.68
CA ILE A 67 0.22 -13.39 3.59
C ILE A 67 -1.03 -13.97 2.95
N ALA A 68 -1.11 -15.31 2.88
CA ALA A 68 -2.30 -16.01 2.41
C ALA A 68 -3.49 -15.66 3.29
N ILE A 69 -4.62 -15.36 2.66
CA ILE A 69 -5.91 -15.11 3.31
C ILE A 69 -6.81 -16.34 3.16
N ASP A 70 -6.73 -17.00 2.01
CA ASP A 70 -7.40 -18.25 1.70
C ASP A 70 -6.49 -19.15 0.84
N ASP A 71 -7.03 -20.24 0.32
CA ASP A 71 -6.33 -21.24 -0.52
C ASP A 71 -5.88 -20.69 -1.88
N LYS A 72 -6.39 -19.53 -2.30
CA LYS A 72 -6.18 -18.97 -3.65
C LYS A 72 -5.59 -17.56 -3.65
N ARG A 73 -5.74 -16.81 -2.56
CA ARG A 73 -5.44 -15.38 -2.51
C ARG A 73 -4.68 -15.00 -1.25
N ALA A 74 -3.85 -13.98 -1.41
CA ALA A 74 -3.02 -13.38 -0.39
C ALA A 74 -3.15 -11.86 -0.39
N ALA A 75 -3.06 -11.26 0.79
CA ALA A 75 -2.86 -9.83 0.95
C ALA A 75 -1.40 -9.47 0.62
N ILE A 76 -1.18 -8.36 -0.07
CA ILE A 76 0.17 -7.89 -0.41
C ILE A 76 0.65 -7.01 0.74
N LEU A 77 1.66 -7.45 1.47
CA LEU A 77 2.25 -6.67 2.57
C LEU A 77 3.34 -5.73 2.09
N ASP A 78 4.08 -6.11 1.05
CA ASP A 78 5.23 -5.37 0.58
C ASP A 78 4.82 -4.09 -0.17
N THR A 79 5.16 -2.93 0.39
CA THR A 79 4.75 -1.64 -0.20
C THR A 79 5.46 -1.36 -1.52
N GLY A 80 6.65 -1.93 -1.73
CA GLY A 80 7.35 -1.82 -3.01
C GLY A 80 6.61 -2.53 -4.14
N LEU A 81 6.11 -3.74 -3.88
CA LEU A 81 5.30 -4.51 -4.82
C LEU A 81 3.96 -3.82 -5.08
N GLN A 82 3.30 -3.29 -4.04
CA GLN A 82 2.10 -2.46 -4.20
C GLN A 82 2.34 -1.29 -5.16
N THR A 83 3.45 -0.56 -4.98
CA THR A 83 3.86 0.53 -5.86
C THR A 83 4.09 0.07 -7.30
N VAL A 84 4.82 -1.04 -7.51
CA VAL A 84 5.08 -1.57 -8.87
C VAL A 84 3.77 -1.95 -9.56
N ILE A 85 2.83 -2.59 -8.85
CA ILE A 85 1.53 -2.97 -9.40
C ILE A 85 0.72 -1.71 -9.77
N PHE A 86 0.72 -0.70 -8.90
CA PHE A 86 0.02 0.56 -9.16
C PHE A 86 0.58 1.29 -10.38
N GLU A 87 1.91 1.44 -10.47
CA GLU A 87 2.58 2.10 -11.60
C GLU A 87 2.34 1.36 -12.92
N GLU A 88 2.43 0.04 -12.92
CA GLU A 88 2.20 -0.76 -14.12
C GLU A 88 0.72 -0.70 -14.55
N SER A 89 -0.20 -0.68 -13.59
CA SER A 89 -1.63 -0.51 -13.88
C SER A 89 -1.93 0.86 -14.47
N TRP A 90 -1.32 1.92 -13.93
CA TRP A 90 -1.41 3.26 -14.50
C TRP A 90 -0.84 3.30 -15.91
N ARG A 91 0.37 2.77 -16.13
CA ARG A 91 1.02 2.74 -17.45
C ARG A 91 0.17 2.05 -18.52
N ARG A 92 -0.60 1.02 -18.12
CA ARG A 92 -1.52 0.28 -19.01
C ARG A 92 -2.88 0.95 -19.20
N GLY A 93 -3.12 2.13 -18.63
CA GLY A 93 -4.40 2.83 -18.71
C GLY A 93 -5.52 2.20 -17.90
N LEU A 94 -5.20 1.30 -16.95
CA LEU A 94 -6.20 0.59 -16.14
C LEU A 94 -6.73 1.42 -14.96
N ILE A 95 -6.25 2.66 -14.83
CA ILE A 95 -6.65 3.61 -13.79
C ILE A 95 -7.24 4.86 -14.48
N PRO A 96 -8.54 4.85 -14.82
CA PRO A 96 -9.14 5.89 -15.68
C PRO A 96 -9.02 7.31 -15.12
N TRP A 97 -9.09 7.49 -13.80
CA TRP A 97 -8.95 8.81 -13.17
C TRP A 97 -7.52 9.39 -13.22
N LEU A 98 -6.54 8.63 -13.74
CA LEU A 98 -5.20 9.11 -14.09
C LEU A 98 -5.00 9.34 -15.60
N GLU A 99 -6.05 9.27 -16.40
CA GLU A 99 -5.95 9.47 -17.84
C GLU A 99 -5.36 10.86 -18.19
N GLY A 100 -4.35 10.85 -19.08
CA GLY A 100 -3.58 12.02 -19.48
C GLY A 100 -2.50 12.45 -18.47
N TRP A 101 -2.52 11.95 -17.24
CA TRP A 101 -1.43 12.18 -16.30
C TRP A 101 -0.27 11.22 -16.56
N ARG A 102 0.96 11.73 -16.43
CA ARG A 102 2.20 10.93 -16.45
C ARG A 102 3.08 11.25 -15.26
N ILE A 103 3.85 10.26 -14.81
CA ILE A 103 4.87 10.44 -13.78
C ILE A 103 6.01 11.28 -14.36
N ALA A 104 6.22 12.48 -13.83
CA ALA A 104 7.36 13.33 -14.19
C ALA A 104 8.58 13.04 -13.29
N LYS A 105 8.35 12.78 -11.99
CA LYS A 105 9.42 12.48 -11.04
C LYS A 105 8.89 11.65 -9.87
N ARG A 106 9.68 10.68 -9.41
CA ARG A 106 9.45 9.93 -8.16
C ARG A 106 10.17 10.58 -6.98
N GLU A 107 9.72 10.31 -5.75
CA GLU A 107 10.32 10.82 -4.51
C GLU A 107 10.54 12.34 -4.57
N TYR A 108 9.52 13.05 -5.05
CA TYR A 108 9.59 14.49 -5.30
C TYR A 108 9.64 15.26 -3.97
N ARG A 109 10.75 15.98 -3.76
CA ARG A 109 10.89 16.88 -2.61
C ARG A 109 9.94 18.07 -2.77
N TYR A 110 8.99 18.18 -1.85
CA TYR A 110 8.07 19.31 -1.73
C TYR A 110 8.16 19.85 -0.29
N TYR A 111 8.81 21.01 -0.15
CA TYR A 111 9.21 21.58 1.15
C TYR A 111 10.06 20.61 2.00
N ASP A 112 9.53 20.25 3.16
CA ASP A 112 10.13 19.40 4.20
C ASP A 112 9.77 17.92 4.04
N SER A 113 9.05 17.58 2.98
CA SER A 113 8.52 16.23 2.73
C SER A 113 8.97 15.72 1.37
N ARG A 114 9.00 14.38 1.24
CA ARG A 114 9.11 13.70 -0.06
C ARG A 114 7.75 13.09 -0.33
N ILE A 115 7.12 13.55 -1.40
CA ILE A 115 5.88 13.01 -1.94
C ILE A 115 6.23 11.99 -3.00
N ASP A 116 5.49 10.89 -3.07
CA ASP A 116 5.86 9.75 -3.93
C ASP A 116 6.01 10.17 -5.41
N TYR A 117 5.13 11.03 -5.91
CA TYR A 117 5.16 11.46 -7.31
C TYR A 117 4.86 12.94 -7.55
N LEU A 118 5.66 13.55 -8.43
CA LEU A 118 5.24 14.69 -9.23
C LEU A 118 4.69 14.16 -10.56
N ILE A 119 3.49 14.58 -10.91
CA ILE A 119 2.76 14.14 -12.09
C ILE A 119 2.38 15.35 -12.96
N VAL A 120 2.27 15.16 -14.26
CA VAL A 120 1.93 16.24 -15.20
C VAL A 120 0.88 15.79 -16.21
N LYS A 121 0.00 16.72 -16.60
CA LYS A 121 -0.98 16.58 -17.67
C LYS A 121 -1.02 17.92 -18.39
N ASP A 122 -0.54 17.95 -19.63
CA ASP A 122 -0.28 19.19 -20.37
C ASP A 122 0.58 20.16 -19.55
N GLU A 123 0.10 21.38 -19.28
CA GLU A 123 0.78 22.36 -18.42
C GLU A 123 0.49 22.19 -16.92
N ALA A 124 -0.49 21.36 -16.56
CA ALA A 124 -0.90 21.15 -15.17
C ALA A 124 0.10 20.26 -14.42
N LYS A 125 0.40 20.65 -13.18
CA LYS A 125 1.21 19.86 -12.24
C LYS A 125 0.34 19.25 -11.16
N GLY A 126 0.63 18.02 -10.79
CA GLY A 126 -0.02 17.30 -9.70
C GLY A 126 0.98 16.69 -8.74
N LEU A 127 0.60 16.59 -7.47
CA LEU A 127 1.29 15.76 -6.48
C LEU A 127 0.43 14.52 -6.20
N LEU A 128 1.04 13.34 -6.25
CA LEU A 128 0.37 12.08 -5.93
C LEU A 128 1.13 11.35 -4.84
N GLU A 129 0.42 11.02 -3.77
CA GLU A 129 0.91 10.22 -2.66
C GLU A 129 0.16 8.89 -2.59
N VAL A 130 0.89 7.80 -2.41
CA VAL A 130 0.37 6.46 -2.22
C VAL A 130 0.52 6.04 -0.77
N LYS A 131 -0.52 5.42 -0.21
CA LYS A 131 -0.52 4.84 1.13
C LYS A 131 -0.97 3.39 1.08
N SER A 132 -0.20 2.52 1.73
CA SER A 132 -0.65 1.15 1.96
C SER A 132 -1.82 1.15 2.94
N ALA A 133 -2.96 0.57 2.54
CA ALA A 133 -4.16 0.45 3.36
C ALA A 133 -4.54 -1.02 3.54
N VAL A 134 -3.56 -1.88 3.80
CA VAL A 134 -3.76 -3.34 3.89
C VAL A 134 -4.43 -3.78 5.20
N TYR A 135 -4.49 -2.90 6.21
CA TYR A 135 -5.07 -3.22 7.52
C TYR A 135 -6.56 -3.54 7.40
N HIS A 136 -6.97 -4.68 7.96
CA HIS A 136 -8.30 -5.23 7.78
C HIS A 136 -8.80 -5.90 9.08
N LEU A 137 -9.79 -5.28 9.74
CA LEU A 137 -10.38 -5.79 10.99
C LEU A 137 -11.70 -6.57 10.79
N GLY A 138 -12.06 -6.88 9.55
CA GLY A 138 -13.36 -7.48 9.23
C GLY A 138 -14.24 -6.52 8.42
N ASP A 139 -15.48 -6.94 8.19
CA ASP A 139 -16.54 -6.15 7.52
C ASP A 139 -16.16 -5.57 6.16
N TYR A 140 -15.23 -6.22 5.46
CA TYR A 140 -14.77 -5.87 4.12
C TYR A 140 -14.05 -4.51 4.02
N TYR A 141 -13.61 -3.93 5.15
CA TYR A 141 -12.89 -2.65 5.16
C TYR A 141 -11.38 -2.86 5.13
N CYS A 142 -10.73 -2.28 4.12
CA CYS A 142 -9.32 -1.91 4.22
C CYS A 142 -9.18 -0.54 4.87
N MET A 143 -8.14 -0.38 5.67
CA MET A 143 -7.96 0.81 6.48
C MET A 143 -6.53 1.32 6.49
N TYR A 144 -6.43 2.61 6.80
CA TYR A 144 -5.17 3.29 7.06
C TYR A 144 -5.34 4.33 8.18
N PRO A 145 -4.31 4.51 9.04
CA PRO A 145 -3.14 3.65 9.22
C PRO A 145 -3.46 2.48 10.19
N ASP A 146 -2.51 1.57 10.42
CA ASP A 146 -2.61 0.52 11.46
C ASP A 146 -1.93 0.94 12.80
N THR A 147 -1.39 2.15 12.84
CA THR A 147 -0.78 2.80 14.01
C THR A 147 -0.68 4.30 13.75
N ILE A 148 -0.54 5.12 14.80
CA ILE A 148 -0.31 6.57 14.68
C ILE A 148 0.74 6.89 13.60
N SER A 149 0.37 7.72 12.63
CA SER A 149 1.24 8.04 11.48
C SER A 149 1.49 9.54 11.34
N ILE A 150 2.39 10.08 12.17
CA ILE A 150 2.77 11.51 12.12
C ILE A 150 3.28 11.90 10.71
N ARG A 151 4.08 11.03 10.07
CA ARG A 151 4.56 11.24 8.70
C ARG A 151 3.40 11.24 7.69
N GLY A 152 2.43 10.33 7.84
CA GLY A 152 1.23 10.28 7.02
C GLY A 152 0.42 11.56 7.09
N ARG A 153 0.11 12.01 8.30
CA ARG A 153 -0.59 13.28 8.57
C ARG A 153 0.11 14.46 7.89
N ARG A 154 1.44 14.57 8.05
CA ARG A 154 2.24 15.64 7.41
C ARG A 154 2.13 15.61 5.89
N HIS A 155 2.19 14.43 5.27
CA HIS A 155 2.08 14.31 3.82
C HIS A 155 0.69 14.76 3.32
N ILE A 156 -0.39 14.42 4.04
CA ILE A 156 -1.75 14.86 3.70
C ILE A 156 -1.88 16.39 3.80
N GLU A 157 -1.33 17.00 4.85
CA GLU A 157 -1.31 18.47 4.97
C GLU A 157 -0.50 19.14 3.85
N ARG A 158 0.56 18.50 3.35
CA ARG A 158 1.30 18.99 2.17
C ARG A 158 0.48 18.93 0.89
N LEU A 159 -0.38 17.91 0.72
CA LEU A 159 -1.31 17.85 -0.41
C LEU A 159 -2.36 18.96 -0.34
N ILE A 160 -2.90 19.26 0.86
CA ILE A 160 -3.79 20.41 1.09
C ILE A 160 -3.09 21.72 0.70
N GLN A 161 -1.84 21.90 1.14
CA GLN A 161 -1.06 23.09 0.80
C GLN A 161 -0.80 23.18 -0.71
N ALA A 162 -0.57 22.06 -1.38
CA ALA A 162 -0.32 22.02 -2.83
C ALA A 162 -1.55 22.49 -3.63
N ARG A 163 -2.76 22.10 -3.21
CA ARG A 163 -4.02 22.60 -3.83
C ARG A 163 -4.10 24.13 -3.80
N ARG A 164 -3.67 24.77 -2.71
CA ARG A 164 -3.64 26.24 -2.58
C ARG A 164 -2.60 26.92 -3.47
N ARG A 165 -1.67 26.16 -4.06
CA ARG A 165 -0.59 26.65 -4.93
C ARG A 165 -0.75 26.17 -6.37
N ASN A 166 -1.99 25.96 -6.81
CA ASN A 166 -2.36 25.54 -8.17
C ASN A 166 -1.81 24.17 -8.60
N TYR A 167 -1.44 23.30 -7.66
CA TYR A 167 -1.22 21.89 -7.98
C TYR A 167 -2.54 21.13 -7.93
N HIS A 168 -2.69 20.13 -8.78
CA HIS A 168 -3.60 19.02 -8.49
C HIS A 168 -3.01 18.18 -7.35
N ALA A 169 -3.85 17.53 -6.56
CA ALA A 169 -3.40 16.67 -5.48
C ALA A 169 -4.20 15.38 -5.48
N PHE A 170 -3.49 14.27 -5.33
CA PHE A 170 -4.03 12.92 -5.33
C PHE A 170 -3.49 12.17 -4.11
N LEU A 171 -4.39 11.56 -3.35
CA LEU A 171 -4.05 10.64 -2.27
C LEU A 171 -4.68 9.29 -2.59
N VAL A 172 -3.84 8.27 -2.75
CA VAL A 172 -4.28 6.95 -3.20
C VAL A 172 -4.01 5.92 -2.11
N PHE A 173 -5.07 5.28 -1.65
CA PHE A 173 -4.98 4.16 -0.71
C PHE A 173 -4.96 2.82 -1.45
N ILE A 174 -3.86 2.09 -1.34
CA ILE A 174 -3.78 0.73 -1.89
C ILE A 174 -4.39 -0.24 -0.88
N ALA A 175 -5.64 -0.62 -1.13
CA ALA A 175 -6.35 -1.68 -0.44
C ALA A 175 -5.85 -3.04 -0.93
N ALA A 176 -4.72 -3.47 -0.34
CA ALA A 176 -3.95 -4.62 -0.81
C ALA A 176 -4.45 -5.97 -0.26
N HIS A 177 -5.76 -6.12 -0.06
CA HIS A 177 -6.38 -7.28 0.59
C HIS A 177 -7.53 -7.84 -0.28
N PRO A 178 -7.58 -9.17 -0.56
CA PRO A 178 -8.54 -9.77 -1.49
C PRO A 178 -10.01 -9.62 -1.05
N SER A 179 -10.27 -9.67 0.27
CA SER A 179 -11.62 -9.53 0.83
C SER A 179 -12.11 -8.08 0.93
N CYS A 180 -11.29 -7.09 0.57
CA CYS A 180 -11.69 -5.69 0.67
C CYS A 180 -12.80 -5.34 -0.34
N ARG A 181 -13.75 -4.52 0.12
CA ARG A 181 -14.78 -3.88 -0.72
C ARG A 181 -14.81 -2.37 -0.54
N TYR A 182 -14.35 -1.86 0.60
CA TYR A 182 -14.39 -0.44 0.94
C TYR A 182 -13.11 0.01 1.63
N PHE A 183 -12.77 1.28 1.47
CA PHE A 183 -11.73 1.92 2.27
C PHE A 183 -12.34 2.86 3.32
N ARG A 184 -11.82 2.83 4.55
CA ARG A 184 -12.09 3.86 5.58
C ARG A 184 -10.82 4.22 6.37
N PRO A 185 -10.71 5.43 6.94
CA PRO A 185 -9.68 5.70 7.93
C PRO A 185 -9.86 4.82 9.18
N CYS A 186 -8.76 4.32 9.73
CA CYS A 186 -8.76 3.68 11.05
C CYS A 186 -8.58 4.76 12.14
N ARG A 187 -9.71 5.26 12.65
CA ARG A 187 -9.72 6.24 13.75
C ARG A 187 -9.31 5.59 15.07
N GLU A 188 -9.46 4.27 15.17
CA GLU A 188 -9.05 3.45 16.30
C GLU A 188 -7.52 3.44 16.45
N ALA A 189 -6.78 3.43 15.34
CA ALA A 189 -5.32 3.47 15.33
C ALA A 189 -4.75 4.90 15.35
N ASP A 190 -5.42 5.84 14.69
CA ASP A 190 -5.02 7.24 14.63
C ASP A 190 -6.27 8.15 14.72
N PRO A 191 -6.65 8.63 15.91
CA PRO A 191 -7.93 9.34 16.12
C PRO A 191 -8.14 10.58 15.25
N VAL A 192 -7.07 11.26 14.85
CA VAL A 192 -7.16 12.52 14.07
C VAL A 192 -7.13 12.28 12.56
N ILE A 193 -6.82 11.06 12.09
CA ILE A 193 -6.66 10.82 10.65
C ILE A 193 -7.95 11.07 9.86
N GLY A 194 -9.11 10.74 10.46
CA GLY A 194 -10.41 10.96 9.81
C GLY A 194 -10.71 12.44 9.56
N GLU A 195 -10.38 13.30 10.51
CA GLU A 195 -10.54 14.76 10.38
C GLU A 195 -9.59 15.32 9.31
N ILE A 196 -8.33 14.89 9.31
CA ILE A 196 -7.32 15.34 8.34
C ILE A 196 -7.72 14.94 6.92
N LEU A 197 -8.26 13.73 6.73
CA LEU A 197 -8.76 13.29 5.41
C LEU A 197 -10.00 14.05 4.96
N ARG A 198 -10.92 14.36 5.89
CA ARG A 198 -12.08 15.21 5.58
C ARG A 198 -11.63 16.58 5.10
N LYS A 199 -10.74 17.23 5.86
CA LYS A 199 -10.14 18.51 5.48
C LYS A 199 -9.42 18.44 4.12
N ALA A 200 -8.75 17.33 3.82
CA ALA A 200 -8.12 17.13 2.52
C ALA A 200 -9.14 17.08 1.38
N ARG A 201 -10.20 16.30 1.54
CA ARG A 201 -11.32 16.23 0.57
C ARG A 201 -11.95 17.60 0.37
N ASP A 202 -12.27 18.30 1.44
CA ASP A 202 -12.91 19.61 1.40
C ASP A 202 -12.00 20.70 0.80
N SER A 203 -10.68 20.51 0.87
CA SER A 203 -9.68 21.37 0.20
C SER A 203 -9.43 20.99 -1.28
N GLY A 204 -10.18 20.02 -1.81
CA GLY A 204 -10.10 19.58 -3.20
C GLY A 204 -8.95 18.61 -3.50
N VAL A 205 -8.42 17.90 -2.50
CA VAL A 205 -7.53 16.74 -2.73
C VAL A 205 -8.38 15.58 -3.24
N ASN A 206 -8.00 14.98 -4.37
CA ASN A 206 -8.68 13.81 -4.89
C ASN A 206 -8.24 12.58 -4.11
N ILE A 207 -9.17 11.90 -3.43
CA ILE A 207 -8.88 10.73 -2.62
C ILE A 207 -9.47 9.50 -3.29
N TYR A 208 -8.61 8.54 -3.62
CA TYR A 208 -8.98 7.29 -4.27
C TYR A 208 -8.52 6.10 -3.43
N SER A 209 -9.14 4.95 -3.65
CA SER A 209 -8.59 3.68 -3.20
C SER A 209 -8.63 2.66 -4.33
N VAL A 210 -7.51 1.99 -4.55
CA VAL A 210 -7.37 0.91 -5.54
C VAL A 210 -7.32 -0.41 -4.80
N LYS A 211 -7.97 -1.44 -5.35
CA LYS A 211 -7.94 -2.78 -4.79
C LYS A 211 -7.02 -3.67 -5.61
N MET A 212 -6.09 -4.31 -4.92
CA MET A 212 -5.20 -5.31 -5.51
C MET A 212 -4.95 -6.46 -4.53
N TYR A 213 -4.59 -7.61 -5.05
CA TYR A 213 -4.21 -8.77 -4.25
C TYR A 213 -3.22 -9.64 -5.02
N LEU A 214 -2.62 -10.61 -4.33
CA LEU A 214 -1.74 -11.61 -4.92
C LEU A 214 -2.46 -12.96 -4.92
N THR A 215 -2.33 -13.77 -5.95
CA THR A 215 -2.73 -15.18 -5.89
C THR A 215 -1.65 -16.01 -5.19
N ILE A 216 -1.99 -17.21 -4.72
CA ILE A 216 -1.00 -18.08 -4.07
C ILE A 216 0.14 -18.50 -5.01
N ASP A 217 -0.10 -18.54 -6.32
CA ASP A 217 0.91 -18.81 -7.35
C ASP A 217 1.68 -17.55 -7.84
N GLY A 218 1.46 -16.41 -7.19
CA GLY A 218 2.24 -15.20 -7.38
C GLY A 218 1.78 -14.28 -8.51
N GLU A 219 0.54 -14.41 -8.99
CA GLU A 219 -0.06 -13.44 -9.91
C GLU A 219 -0.55 -12.21 -9.13
N ALA A 220 -0.02 -11.04 -9.49
CA ALA A 220 -0.47 -9.78 -8.94
C ALA A 220 -1.68 -9.27 -9.75
N ILE A 221 -2.79 -9.06 -9.06
CA ILE A 221 -4.07 -8.67 -9.65
C ILE A 221 -4.42 -7.25 -9.19
N LEU A 222 -4.65 -6.34 -10.15
CA LEU A 222 -5.47 -5.16 -9.90
C LEU A 222 -6.93 -5.61 -10.07
N ASP A 223 -7.66 -5.63 -8.96
CA ASP A 223 -9.07 -6.09 -8.93
C ASP A 223 -10.03 -4.94 -9.22
N SER A 224 -9.73 -3.75 -8.71
CA SER A 224 -10.47 -2.53 -9.03
C SER A 224 -9.58 -1.31 -8.98
N SER A 225 -9.73 -0.41 -9.95
CA SER A 225 -9.08 0.89 -9.96
C SER A 225 -9.78 1.95 -9.11
N SER A 226 -10.97 1.64 -8.56
CA SER A 226 -11.65 2.50 -7.60
C SER A 226 -12.62 1.69 -6.74
N ILE A 227 -12.40 1.69 -5.43
CA ILE A 227 -13.37 1.20 -4.43
C ILE A 227 -13.89 2.38 -3.59
N PRO A 228 -15.10 2.30 -3.02
CA PRO A 228 -15.65 3.42 -2.27
C PRO A 228 -14.79 3.82 -1.08
N VAL A 229 -14.60 5.13 -0.93
CA VAL A 229 -13.82 5.78 0.14
C VAL A 229 -14.80 6.42 1.12
N LEU A 230 -14.84 5.91 2.35
CA LEU A 230 -15.74 6.33 3.42
C LEU A 230 -14.97 7.19 4.44
N ILE A 231 -15.09 8.52 4.36
CA ILE A 231 -14.40 9.52 5.21
C ILE A 231 -15.39 10.36 6.00
#